data_AF-A0A970LHH2-F1
#
_entry.id   AF-A0A970LHH2-F1
#
_cell.length_a   1.000
_cell.length_b   1.000
_cell.length_c   1.000
_cell.angle_alpha   90.00
_cell.angle_beta   90.00
_cell.angle_gamma   90.00
#
_symmetry.space_group_name_H-M   'P 1'
#
loop_
_entity.id
_entity.type
_entity.pdbx_description
1 polymer ?
#
loop_
_entity_poly.entity_id
_entity_poly.type
_entity_poly.pdbx_seq_one_letter_code
_entity_poly.pdbx_strand_id
1 'polypeptide(L)' 'SIWTIQTPQAFLHDIIVQAHEKAGVDKITATDDAALVEYLNYNVRIVLGEYSNIKITTKEDLIMAETILDYMVNGQ' A
#
# COMPACT_ATOMS: atom_id res chain seq x y z
N SER A 1 3.73 -3.82 17.07
CA SER A 1 3.45 -4.79 15.99
C SER A 1 4.13 -4.32 14.72
N ILE A 2 4.57 -5.23 13.85
CA ILE A 2 5.15 -4.91 12.54
C ILE A 2 4.14 -5.34 11.48
N TRP A 3 3.90 -4.49 10.47
CA TRP A 3 2.93 -4.72 9.39
C TRP A 3 3.59 -4.51 8.03
N THR A 4 3.23 -5.33 7.04
CA THR A 4 3.57 -5.12 5.63
C THR A 4 2.42 -4.37 4.97
N ILE A 5 2.70 -3.16 4.49
CA ILE A 5 1.68 -2.29 3.90
C ILE A 5 1.39 -2.70 2.45
N GLN A 6 0.10 -2.74 2.10
CA GLN A 6 -0.40 -3.10 0.78
C GLN A 6 -1.25 -1.98 0.17
N THR A 7 -1.62 -2.13 -1.09
CA THR A 7 -2.62 -1.29 -1.79
C THR A 7 -3.86 -2.13 -2.10
N PRO A 8 -5.06 -1.54 -2.29
CA PRO A 8 -5.36 -0.12 -2.29
C PRO A 8 -5.23 0.54 -0.92
N GLN A 9 -4.81 1.80 -0.91
CA GLN A 9 -4.90 2.69 0.25
C GLN A 9 -5.96 3.75 -0.06
N ALA A 10 -6.81 4.08 0.92
CA ALA A 10 -7.94 4.98 0.72
C ALA A 10 -7.88 6.13 1.73
N PHE A 11 -8.00 7.36 1.21
CA PHE A 11 -7.94 8.59 1.98
C PHE A 11 -8.99 9.57 1.48
N LEU A 12 -9.37 10.53 2.35
CA LEU A 12 -10.12 11.69 1.90
C LEU A 12 -9.26 12.50 0.95
N HIS A 13 -9.85 12.90 -0.19
CA HIS A 13 -9.16 13.64 -1.24
C HIS A 13 -8.38 14.85 -0.70
N ASP A 14 -9.04 15.69 0.10
CA ASP A 14 -8.43 16.93 0.59
C ASP A 14 -7.28 16.66 1.56
N ILE A 15 -7.30 15.54 2.29
CA ILE A 15 -6.23 15.14 3.21
C ILE A 15 -5.02 14.64 2.43
N ILE A 16 -5.23 13.77 1.44
CA ILE A 16 -4.10 13.20 0.69
C ILE A 16 -3.41 14.27 -0.16
N VAL A 17 -4.17 15.20 -0.75
CA VAL A 17 -3.60 16.34 -1.49
C VAL A 17 -2.74 17.20 -0.55
N GLN A 18 -3.27 17.61 0.61
CA GLN A 18 -2.49 18.38 1.59
C GLN A 18 -1.24 17.65 2.06
N ALA A 19 -1.30 16.32 2.22
CA ALA A 19 -0.17 15.51 2.66
C ALA A 19 0.97 15.52 1.64
N HIS A 20 0.64 15.34 0.36
CA HIS A 20 1.60 15.44 -0.75
C HIS A 20 2.18 16.85 -0.89
N GLU A 21 1.35 17.89 -0.81
CA GLU A 21 1.82 19.29 -0.87
C GLU A 21 2.80 19.61 0.26
N LYS A 22 2.45 19.26 1.50
CA LYS A 22 3.29 19.51 2.66
C LYS A 22 4.60 18.74 2.59
N ALA A 23 4.57 17.48 2.18
CA ALA A 23 5.78 16.68 1.97
C ALA A 23 6.68 17.27 0.88
N GLY A 24 6.11 17.82 -0.19
CA GLY A 24 6.86 18.53 -1.23
C GLY A 24 7.58 19.77 -0.71
N VAL A 25 6.90 20.59 0.11
CA VAL A 25 7.48 21.79 0.74
C VAL A 25 8.59 21.43 1.71
N ASP A 26 8.34 20.43 2.56
CA ASP A 26 9.27 20.01 3.62
C ASP A 26 10.36 19.06 3.13
N LYS A 27 10.32 18.67 1.85
CA LYS A 27 11.23 17.71 1.20
C LYS A 27 11.26 16.36 1.91
N ILE A 28 10.10 15.89 2.33
CA ILE A 28 9.92 14.57 2.95
C ILE A 28 9.76 13.52 1.86
N THR A 29 10.53 12.44 1.97
CA THR A 29 10.36 11.24 1.15
C THR A 29 9.61 10.19 1.96
N ALA A 30 8.49 9.72 1.43
CA ALA A 30 7.70 8.63 2.00
C ALA A 30 7.64 7.43 1.05
N THR A 31 7.42 6.24 1.59
CA THR A 31 7.36 4.99 0.81
C THR A 31 5.95 4.64 0.34
N ASP A 32 4.93 5.19 0.98
CA ASP A 32 3.52 5.01 0.67
C ASP A 32 2.70 6.23 1.11
N ASP A 33 1.41 6.27 0.76
CA ASP A 33 0.53 7.40 1.06
C ASP A 33 0.12 7.45 2.53
N ALA A 34 0.10 6.32 3.24
CA ALA A 34 -0.21 6.28 4.67
C ALA A 34 0.85 7.04 5.47
N ALA A 35 2.13 6.85 5.15
CA ALA A 35 3.24 7.58 5.78
C ALA A 35 3.15 9.11 5.56
N LEU A 36 2.65 9.56 4.41
CA LEU A 36 2.40 10.99 4.15
C LEU A 36 1.26 11.54 5.01
N VAL A 37 0.19 10.78 5.15
CA VAL A 37 -0.98 11.18 5.95
C VAL A 37 -0.65 11.16 7.45
N GLU A 38 0.14 10.20 7.91
CA GLU A 38 0.67 10.15 9.28
C GLU A 38 1.60 11.35 9.57
N TYR A 39 2.41 11.78 8.58
CA TYR A 39 3.26 12.97 8.72
C TYR A 39 2.45 14.25 9.00
N LEU A 40 1.21 14.34 8.51
CA LEU A 40 0.27 15.41 8.84
C LEU A 40 -0.44 15.25 10.20
N ASN A 41 -0.03 14.29 11.04
CA ASN A 41 -0.67 13.92 12.31
C ASN A 41 -2.12 13.41 12.18
N TYR A 42 -2.50 12.87 11.02
CA TYR A 42 -3.77 12.14 10.91
C TYR A 42 -3.60 10.68 11.34
N ASN A 43 -4.67 10.12 11.94
CA ASN A 43 -4.70 8.70 12.28
C ASN A 43 -5.00 7.85 11.03
N VAL A 44 -4.11 6.91 10.73
CA VAL A 44 -4.36 5.86 9.72
C VAL A 44 -4.85 4.60 10.43
N ARG A 45 -5.80 3.89 9.80
CA ARG A 45 -6.30 2.60 10.28
C ARG A 45 -5.83 1.49 9.36
N ILE A 46 -5.38 0.39 9.96
CA ILE A 46 -5.03 -0.83 9.24
C ILE A 46 -6.28 -1.70 9.08
N VAL A 47 -6.51 -2.15 7.85
CA VAL A 47 -7.47 -3.21 7.53
C VAL A 47 -6.65 -4.43 7.14
N LEU A 48 -7.07 -5.61 7.60
CA LEU A 48 -6.39 -6.86 7.24
C LEU A 48 -6.52 -7.09 5.74
N GLY A 49 -5.38 -7.20 5.07
CA GLY A 49 -5.28 -7.60 3.67
C GLY A 49 -4.97 -9.09 3.54
N GLU A 50 -4.99 -9.56 2.30
CA GLU A 50 -4.64 -10.93 1.96
C GLU A 50 -3.14 -11.04 1.63
N TYR A 51 -2.48 -12.09 2.12
CA TYR A 51 -1.07 -12.36 1.77
C TYR A 51 -0.86 -12.58 0.26
N SER A 52 -1.91 -13.02 -0.45
CA SER A 52 -1.91 -13.19 -1.90
C SER A 52 -1.90 -11.88 -2.69
N ASN A 53 -2.16 -10.73 -2.03
CA ASN A 53 -2.07 -9.40 -2.65
C ASN A 53 -0.61 -8.92 -2.72
N ILE A 54 0.18 -9.65 -3.51
CA ILE A 54 1.61 -9.44 -3.64
C ILE A 54 1.92 -8.28 -4.59
N LYS A 55 3.00 -7.57 -4.32
CA LYS A 55 3.61 -6.64 -5.27
C LYS A 55 4.62 -7.42 -6.12
N ILE A 56 4.44 -7.44 -7.44
CA ILE A 56 5.42 -8.03 -8.35
C ILE A 56 6.58 -7.04 -8.51
N THR A 57 7.76 -7.41 -8.02
CA THR A 57 8.98 -6.58 -7.99
C THR A 57 10.20 -7.26 -8.61
N THR A 58 10.18 -8.59 -8.68
CA THR A 58 11.23 -9.44 -9.23
C THR A 58 10.65 -10.38 -10.30
N LYS A 59 11.51 -11.09 -11.03
CA LYS A 59 11.04 -12.06 -12.04
C LYS A 59 10.44 -13.30 -11.38
N GLU A 60 10.99 -13.66 -10.23
CA GLU A 60 10.58 -14.81 -9.42
C GLU A 60 9.15 -14.62 -8.88
N ASP A 61 8.72 -13.37 -8.62
CA ASP A 61 7.35 -13.04 -8.20
C ASP A 61 6.29 -13.44 -9.23
N LEU A 62 6.64 -13.54 -10.51
CA LEU A 62 5.70 -13.94 -11.57
C LEU A 62 5.21 -15.38 -11.40
N ILE A 63 6.11 -16.30 -11.01
CA ILE A 63 5.76 -17.71 -10.77
C ILE A 63 4.74 -17.82 -9.64
N MET A 64 4.95 -17.03 -8.57
CA MET A 64 4.02 -16.97 -7.45
C MET A 64 2.69 -16.34 -7.86
N ALA A 65 2.72 -15.22 -8.60
CA ALA A 65 1.52 -14.53 -9.08
C ALA A 65 0.64 -15.43 -9.96
N GLU A 66 1.25 -16.18 -10.88
CA GLU A 66 0.54 -17.15 -11.73
C GLU A 66 -0.11 -18.25 -10.89
N THR A 67 0.62 -18.80 -9.92
CA THR A 67 0.09 -19.84 -9.02
C THR A 67 -1.08 -19.32 -8.18
N ILE A 68 -0.97 -18.10 -7.63
CA ILE A 68 -2.04 -17.45 -6.87
C ILE A 68 -3.27 -17.25 -7.76
N LEU A 69 -3.09 -16.77 -8.98
CA LEU A 69 -4.19 -16.52 -9.91
C LEU A 69 -4.89 -17.82 -10.31
N ASP A 70 -4.13 -18.88 -10.61
CA ASP A 70 -4.68 -20.20 -10.93
C ASP A 70 -5.51 -20.75 -9.77
N TYR A 71 -5.00 -20.65 -8.54
CA TYR A 71 -5.72 -21.03 -7.33
C TYR A 71 -7.05 -20.27 -7.19
N MET A 72 -7.06 -18.96 -7.43
CA MET A 72 -8.25 -18.12 -7.33
C MET A 72 -9.31 -18.42 -8.41
N VAL A 73 -8.88 -18.72 -9.63
CA VAL A 73 -9.79 -18.93 -10.77
C VAL A 73 -10.30 -20.37 -10.82
N ASN A 74 -9.43 -21.34 -10.55
CA ASN A 74 -9.70 -22.76 -10.77
C ASN A 74 -9.93 -23.56 -9.48
N GLY A 75 -9.72 -22.95 -8.30
CA GLY A 75 -10.22 -23.46 -7.02
C GLY A 75 -9.76 -24.86 -6.63
N GLN A 76 -8.45 -25.14 -6.69
CA GLN A 76 -7.91 -26.32 -6.01
C GLN A 76 -7.85 -26.13 -4.50
#